data_AF-A0A924LRB1-F1
#
_entry.id   AF-A0A924LRB1-F1
#
_cell.length_a   1.000
_cell.length_b   1.000
_cell.length_c   1.000
_cell.angle_alpha   90.00
_cell.angle_beta   90.00
_cell.angle_gamma   90.00
#
_symmetry.space_group_name_H-M   'P 1'
#
loop_
_entity.id
_entity.type
_entity.pdbx_description
1 polymer ?
#
loop_
_entity_poly.entity_id
_entity_poly.type
_entity_poly.pdbx_seq_one_letter_code
_entity_poly.pdbx_strand_id
1 'polypeptide(L)'
;MDKITQINLVLKDYFDLNKNVKIVPAKNMMPYFVLAGIFSKDEKNGLPIHYLLKKLDTLNQLSNIPYAFAEKKAVYNKWFFRSENHSVAEIIKIQNKILKKKTKDKKKKVKK
;
A
#
# COMPACT_ATOMS: atom_id res chain seq x y z
N MET A 1 9.97 -14.28 2.37
CA MET A 1 9.62 -12.89 2.03
C MET A 1 8.11 -12.75 2.17
N ASP A 2 7.61 -11.75 2.91
CA ASP A 2 6.17 -11.55 3.04
C ASP A 2 5.55 -11.02 1.74
N LYS A 3 4.31 -11.44 1.43
CA LYS A 3 3.57 -11.00 0.23
C LYS A 3 3.50 -9.48 0.11
N ILE A 4 3.26 -8.78 1.22
CA ILE A 4 3.17 -7.31 1.25
C ILE A 4 4.49 -6.66 0.82
N THR A 5 5.62 -7.19 1.31
CA THR A 5 6.95 -6.70 0.96
C THR A 5 7.23 -6.90 -0.53
N GLN A 6 6.87 -8.06 -1.09
CA GLN A 6 7.00 -8.31 -2.52
C GLN A 6 6.13 -7.37 -3.36
N ILE A 7 4.89 -7.09 -2.94
CA ILE A 7 4.02 -6.13 -3.61
C ILE A 7 4.66 -4.74 -3.63
N ASN A 8 5.21 -4.30 -2.49
CA ASN A 8 5.88 -3.01 -2.39
C ASN A 8 7.10 -2.91 -3.31
N LEU A 9 7.86 -3.99 -3.49
CA LEU A 9 8.99 -4.04 -4.42
C LEU A 9 8.52 -3.91 -5.87
N VAL A 10 7.52 -4.71 -6.28
CA VAL A 10 6.97 -4.64 -7.64
C VAL A 10 6.39 -3.26 -7.95
N LEU A 11 5.70 -2.64 -6.99
CA LEU A 11 5.16 -1.28 -7.14
C LEU A 11 6.28 -0.25 -7.26
N LYS A 12 7.33 -0.36 -6.43
CA LYS A 12 8.50 0.51 -6.50
C LYS A 12 9.15 0.42 -7.87
N ASP A 13 9.47 -0.79 -8.34
CA ASP A 13 10.12 -1.00 -9.63
C ASP A 13 9.26 -0.50 -10.80
N TYR A 14 7.94 -0.71 -10.74
CA TYR A 14 7.01 -0.19 -11.72
C TYR A 14 7.04 1.34 -11.80
N PHE A 15 6.97 2.04 -10.67
CA PHE A 15 6.99 3.50 -10.65
C PHE A 15 8.38 4.09 -10.94
N ASP A 16 9.47 3.39 -10.58
CA ASP A 16 10.84 3.79 -10.92
C ASP A 16 11.08 3.73 -12.45
N LEU A 17 10.53 2.72 -13.11
CA LEU A 17 10.56 2.58 -14.57
C LEU A 17 9.57 3.53 -15.28
N ASN A 18 8.40 3.77 -14.68
CA ASN A 18 7.32 4.56 -15.27
C ASN A 18 7.13 5.89 -14.53
N LYS A 19 8.14 6.76 -14.54
CA LYS A 19 8.14 8.04 -13.81
C LYS A 19 6.99 8.99 -14.18
N ASN A 20 6.39 8.81 -15.36
CA ASN A 20 5.25 9.62 -15.82
C ASN A 20 3.91 9.12 -15.26
N VAL A 21 3.85 7.89 -14.75
CA VAL A 21 2.64 7.26 -14.23
C VAL A 21 2.49 7.60 -12.75
N LYS A 22 1.58 8.51 -12.43
CA LYS A 22 1.31 8.92 -11.05
C LYS A 22 0.32 8.01 -10.34
N ILE A 23 -0.65 7.46 -11.06
CA ILE A 23 -1.74 6.64 -10.52
C ILE A 23 -2.02 5.51 -11.51
N VAL A 24 -2.18 4.30 -10.99
CA VAL A 24 -2.54 3.12 -11.77
C VAL A 24 -3.64 2.34 -11.04
N PRO A 25 -4.68 1.84 -11.74
CA PRO A 25 -5.67 0.95 -11.13
C PRO A 25 -5.02 -0.33 -10.61
N ALA A 26 -5.44 -0.81 -9.44
CA ALA A 26 -4.84 -2.00 -8.83
C ALA A 26 -4.95 -3.24 -9.72
N LYS A 27 -6.08 -3.39 -10.43
CA LYS A 27 -6.30 -4.46 -11.41
C LYS A 27 -5.25 -4.49 -12.54
N ASN A 28 -4.76 -3.33 -12.98
CA ASN A 28 -3.77 -3.26 -14.05
C ASN A 28 -2.39 -3.76 -13.60
N MET A 29 -2.15 -3.80 -12.28
CA MET A 29 -0.89 -4.30 -11.71
C MET A 29 -0.87 -5.82 -11.53
N MET A 30 -1.99 -6.51 -11.72
CA MET A 30 -2.03 -7.96 -11.51
C MET A 30 -1.03 -8.77 -12.34
N PRO A 31 -0.84 -8.50 -13.65
CA PRO A 31 0.12 -9.26 -14.44
C PRO A 31 1.52 -9.22 -13.84
N TYR A 32 1.95 -8.06 -13.33
CA TYR A 32 3.26 -7.91 -12.68
C TYR A 32 3.35 -8.71 -11.37
N PHE A 33 2.27 -8.73 -10.58
CA PHE A 33 2.28 -9.51 -9.34
C PHE A 33 2.23 -11.03 -9.59
N VAL A 34 1.60 -11.48 -10.69
CA VAL A 34 1.63 -12.89 -11.11
C VAL A 34 3.03 -13.26 -11.63
N LEU A 35 3.63 -12.41 -12.46
CA LEU A 35 5.00 -12.59 -12.95
C LEU A 35 6.02 -12.64 -11.80
N ALA A 36 5.82 -11.84 -10.75
CA ALA A 36 6.64 -11.87 -9.54
C ALA A 36 6.34 -13.06 -8.60
N GLY A 37 5.39 -13.94 -8.94
CA GLY A 37 5.03 -15.13 -8.15
C GLY A 37 4.24 -14.83 -6.86
N ILE A 38 3.74 -13.60 -6.69
CA ILE A 38 2.99 -13.17 -5.49
C ILE A 38 1.57 -13.77 -5.49
N PHE A 39 0.98 -13.82 -6.69
CA PHE A 39 -0.30 -14.48 -6.94
C PHE A 39 -0.11 -15.57 -7.99
N SER A 40 -0.84 -16.68 -7.84
CA SER A 40 -0.72 -17.81 -8.76
C SER A 40 -1.25 -17.51 -10.15
N LYS A 41 -2.30 -16.68 -10.26
CA LYS A 41 -2.90 -16.26 -11.53
C LYS A 41 -3.75 -15.00 -11.33
N ASP A 42 -4.06 -14.33 -12.43
CA ASP A 42 -5.10 -13.30 -12.44
C ASP A 42 -6.47 -13.97 -12.50
N GLU A 43 -7.34 -13.62 -11.56
CA GLU A 43 -8.73 -14.07 -11.53
C GLU A 43 -9.66 -12.87 -11.64
N LYS A 44 -10.64 -12.96 -12.53
CA LYS A 44 -11.72 -11.97 -12.67
C LYS A 44 -11.20 -10.51 -12.74
N ASN A 45 -10.16 -10.27 -13.52
CA ASN A 45 -9.55 -8.94 -13.74
C ASN A 45 -9.09 -8.26 -12.43
N GLY A 46 -8.22 -8.92 -11.67
CA GLY A 46 -7.62 -8.36 -10.47
C GLY A 46 -8.40 -8.54 -9.17
N LEU A 47 -9.27 -9.55 -9.11
CA LEU A 47 -9.96 -9.90 -7.88
C LEU A 47 -8.98 -10.28 -6.73
N PRO A 48 -7.88 -11.03 -6.95
CA PRO A 48 -6.97 -11.41 -5.86
C PRO A 48 -6.36 -10.20 -5.14
N ILE A 49 -5.91 -9.17 -5.89
CA ILE A 49 -5.36 -7.96 -5.29
C ILE A 49 -6.43 -7.13 -4.59
N HIS A 50 -7.65 -7.05 -5.16
CA HIS A 50 -8.76 -6.36 -4.52
C HIS A 50 -9.13 -6.98 -3.17
N TYR A 51 -9.15 -8.32 -3.06
CA TYR A 51 -9.41 -8.99 -1.78
C TYR A 51 -8.31 -8.72 -0.75
N LEU A 52 -7.05 -8.72 -1.17
CA LEU A 52 -5.94 -8.40 -0.28
C LEU A 52 -6.04 -6.96 0.25
N LEU A 53 -6.27 -5.99 -0.64
CA LEU A 53 -6.40 -4.58 -0.26
C LEU A 53 -7.62 -4.34 0.64
N LYS A 54 -8.77 -4.96 0.32
CA LYS A 54 -9.96 -4.92 1.17
C LYS A 54 -9.68 -5.50 2.56
N LYS A 55 -9.00 -6.64 2.65
CA LYS A 55 -8.62 -7.25 3.93
C LYS A 55 -7.73 -6.31 4.74
N LEU A 56 -6.71 -5.71 4.12
CA LEU A 56 -5.83 -4.76 4.79
C LEU A 56 -6.59 -3.51 5.27
N ASP A 57 -7.49 -2.97 4.47
CA ASP A 57 -8.33 -1.83 4.86
C ASP A 57 -9.25 -2.17 6.04
N THR A 58 -9.91 -3.33 6.03
CA THR A 58 -10.74 -3.78 7.16
C THR A 58 -9.94 -3.98 8.46
N LEU A 59 -8.65 -4.29 8.34
CA LEU A 59 -7.74 -4.45 9.47
C LEU A 59 -7.03 -3.14 9.85
N ASN A 60 -7.32 -2.01 9.18
CA ASN A 60 -6.59 -0.74 9.30
C ASN A 60 -5.08 -0.86 9.05
N GLN A 61 -4.69 -1.80 8.18
CA GLN A 61 -3.33 -2.14 7.81
C GLN A 61 -2.98 -1.74 6.37
N LEU A 62 -3.83 -0.96 5.70
CA LEU A 62 -3.57 -0.48 4.35
C LEU A 62 -2.26 0.31 4.25
N SER A 63 -1.87 1.01 5.32
CA SER A 63 -0.59 1.74 5.46
C SER A 63 0.66 0.87 5.30
N ASN A 64 0.54 -0.46 5.34
CA ASN A 64 1.65 -1.38 5.07
C ASN A 64 2.02 -1.41 3.57
N ILE A 65 1.12 -0.96 2.70
CA ILE A 65 1.36 -0.75 1.26
C ILE A 65 1.22 0.76 1.02
N PRO A 66 2.32 1.53 1.17
CA PRO A 66 2.26 3.00 1.13
C PRO A 66 1.74 3.53 -0.22
N TYR A 67 2.01 2.80 -1.31
CA TYR A 67 1.50 3.12 -2.65
C TYR A 67 -0.02 2.94 -2.79
N ALA A 68 -0.69 2.17 -1.93
CA ALA A 68 -2.09 1.81 -2.09
C ALA A 68 -3.04 2.85 -1.50
N PHE A 69 -4.11 3.17 -2.24
CA PHE A 69 -5.20 3.98 -1.73
C PHE A 69 -6.55 3.51 -2.28
N ALA A 70 -7.61 3.79 -1.51
CA ALA A 70 -8.98 3.48 -1.87
C ALA A 70 -9.74 4.75 -2.23
N GLU A 71 -10.36 4.77 -3.40
CA GLU A 71 -11.42 5.72 -3.72
C GLU A 71 -12.76 5.12 -3.25
N LYS A 72 -13.24 5.60 -2.11
CA LYS A 72 -14.51 5.13 -1.53
C LYS A 72 -15.69 5.72 -2.30
N LYS A 73 -16.49 4.87 -2.94
CA LYS A 73 -17.81 5.25 -3.47
C LYS A 73 -18.90 4.70 -2.56
N ALA A 74 -20.12 5.20 -2.73
CA ALA A 74 -21.28 4.76 -1.93
C ALA A 74 -21.55 3.24 -2.03
N VAL A 75 -21.20 2.61 -3.15
CA VAL A 75 -21.52 1.20 -3.44
C VAL A 75 -20.28 0.29 -3.40
N TYR A 76 -19.11 0.79 -3.78
CA TYR A 76 -17.89 -0.01 -3.86
C TYR A 76 -16.63 0.84 -3.68
N ASN A 77 -15.53 0.20 -3.27
CA ASN A 77 -14.22 0.83 -3.22
C ASN A 77 -13.46 0.52 -4.50
N LYS A 78 -12.98 1.57 -5.18
CA LYS A 78 -12.00 1.40 -6.26
C LYS A 78 -10.60 1.47 -5.67
N TRP A 79 -9.76 0.52 -6.07
CA TRP A 79 -8.39 0.41 -5.58
C TRP A 79 -7.41 0.91 -6.62
N PHE A 80 -6.47 1.73 -6.16
CA PHE A 80 -5.43 2.31 -6.98
C PHE A 80 -4.10 2.24 -6.26
N PHE A 81 -3.03 2.21 -7.06
CA PHE A 81 -1.68 2.49 -6.60
C PHE A 81 -1.26 3.85 -7.13
N ARG A 82 -0.57 4.63 -6.32
CA ARG A 82 0.03 5.90 -6.74
C ARG A 82 1.53 5.85 -6.54
N SER A 83 2.27 6.52 -7.41
CA SER A 83 3.65 6.85 -7.12
C SER A 83 3.61 7.84 -5.96
N GLU A 84 4.03 7.41 -4.78
CA GLU A 84 4.29 8.37 -3.73
C GLU A 84 5.54 9.14 -4.15
N ASN A 85 5.36 10.36 -4.68
CA ASN A 85 6.44 11.35 -4.66
C ASN A 85 6.68 11.83 -3.22
N HIS A 86 6.67 10.93 -2.23
CA HIS A 86 7.22 11.28 -0.93
C HIS A 86 8.72 11.33 -1.12
N SER A 87 9.23 12.55 -1.26
CA SER A 87 10.64 12.82 -1.06
C SER A 87 11.08 12.06 0.20
N VAL A 88 12.30 11.52 0.22
CA VAL A 88 12.85 10.81 1.38
C VAL A 88 12.63 11.61 2.68
N ALA A 89 12.64 12.95 2.58
CA ALA A 89 12.28 13.87 3.66
C ALA A 89 10.85 13.73 4.21
N GLU A 90 9.84 13.50 3.38
CA GLU A 90 8.45 13.29 3.82
C GLU A 90 8.26 11.93 4.49
N ILE A 91 8.91 10.88 3.97
CA ILE A 91 8.92 9.55 4.60
C ILE A 91 9.55 9.64 5.99
N ILE A 92 10.71 10.31 6.10
CA ILE A 92 11.37 10.58 7.39
C ILE A 92 10.46 11.40 8.31
N LYS A 93 9.72 12.38 7.79
CA LYS A 93 8.76 13.19 8.56
C LYS A 93 7.62 12.33 9.12
N ILE A 94 7.06 11.45 8.31
CA ILE A 94 5.97 10.56 8.70
C ILE A 94 6.47 9.54 9.73
N GLN A 95 7.62 8.93 9.51
CA GLN A 95 8.23 7.95 10.42
C GLN A 95 8.56 8.59 11.78
N ASN A 96 9.14 9.79 11.78
CA ASN A 96 9.37 10.57 13.00
C ASN A 96 8.08 10.98 13.71
N LYS A 97 7.00 11.30 12.96
CA LYS A 97 5.69 11.60 13.55
C LYS A 97 5.07 10.38 14.22
N ILE A 98 5.21 9.19 13.63
CA ILE A 98 4.74 7.92 14.18
C ILE A 98 5.55 7.54 15.44
N LEU A 99 6.88 7.67 15.42
CA LEU A 99 7.77 7.43 16.57
C LEU A 99 7.48 8.37 17.75
N LYS A 100 7.21 9.67 17.47
CA LYS A 100 6.81 10.65 18.49
C LYS A 100 5.44 10.38 19.11
N LYS A 101 4.52 9.76 18.36
CA LYS A 101 3.19 9.39 18.88
C LYS A 101 3.26 8.19 19.83
N LYS A 102 4.02 7.14 19.46
CA LYS A 102 4.29 5.95 20.30
C LYS A 102 4.95 6.30 21.64
N THR A 103 5.83 7.29 21.68
CA THR A 103 6.51 7.73 22.90
C THR A 103 5.62 8.58 23.81
N LYS A 104 4.67 9.35 23.26
CA LYS A 104 3.64 10.06 24.05
C LYS A 104 2.63 9.10 24.69
N ASP A 105 2.22 8.05 23.98
CA ASP A 105 1.30 7.05 24.53
C ASP A 105 1.96 6.19 25.62
N LYS A 106 3.27 5.87 25.50
CA LYS A 106 4.02 5.22 26.59
C LYS A 106 4.15 6.11 27.84
N LYS A 107 4.36 7.42 27.71
CA LYS A 107 4.46 8.33 28.87
C LYS A 107 3.13 8.56 29.59
N LYS A 108 1.98 8.42 28.93
CA LYS A 108 0.65 8.51 29.57
C LYS A 108 0.28 7.27 30.40
N LYS A 109 0.86 6.10 30.10
CA LYS A 109 0.55 4.84 30.79
C LYS A 109 1.34 4.60 32.08
N VAL A 110 2.34 5.43 32.38
CA VAL A 110 3.22 5.30 33.57
C VAL A 110 2.86 6.31 34.67
N LYS A 111 1.88 7.19 34.44
CA LYS A 111 1.44 8.23 35.40
C LYS A 111 0.04 7.97 36.00
N LYS A 112 -0.44 6.73 35.99
CA LYS A 112 -1.70 6.35 36.64
C LYS A 112 -1.47 5.19 37.58
#